data_AF-A0AA90XVU2-F1
#
_entry.id   AF-A0AA90XVU2-F1
#
_cell.length_a   1.000
_cell.length_b   1.000
_cell.length_c   1.000
_cell.angle_alpha   90.00
_cell.angle_beta   90.00
_cell.angle_gamma   90.00
#
_symmetry.space_group_name_H-M   'P 1'
#
loop_
_entity.id
_entity.type
_entity.pdbx_description
1 polymer ?
#
loop_
_entity_poly.entity_id
_entity_poly.type
_entity_poly.pdbx_seq_one_letter_code
_entity_poly.pdbx_strand_id
1 'polypeptide(L)' 'IIVQCVRWYLAYALSLRNIEEMMAERGIAVDHSTLHRWVIRLVPLLDKAFRRHKRSVGSRWRMDETYIKIKG' A
#
# COMPACT_ATOMS: atom_id res chain seq x y z
N ILE A 1 8.88 4.48 -11.53
CA ILE A 1 7.97 3.33 -11.76
C ILE A 1 7.69 2.61 -10.44
N ILE A 2 8.67 1.95 -9.81
CA ILE A 2 8.50 1.15 -8.57
C ILE A 2 7.76 1.88 -7.43
N VAL A 3 8.26 3.05 -6.99
CA VAL A 3 7.65 3.79 -5.87
C VAL A 3 6.22 4.24 -6.19
N GLN A 4 5.91 4.54 -7.45
CA GLN A 4 4.56 4.88 -7.89
C GLN A 4 3.61 3.68 -7.75
N CYS A 5 4.04 2.48 -8.13
CA CYS A 5 3.24 1.25 -7.94
C CYS A 5 2.92 1.02 -6.46
N VAL A 6 3.93 1.13 -5.59
CA VAL A 6 3.75 0.94 -4.14
C VAL A 6 2.84 2.03 -3.56
N ARG A 7 2.98 3.28 -4.01
CA ARG A 7 2.08 4.37 -3.60
C ARG A 7 0.63 4.07 -4.02
N TRP A 8 0.41 3.58 -5.24
CA TRP A 8 -0.93 3.24 -5.71
C TRP A 8 -1.56 2.11 -4.93
N TYR A 9 -0.78 1.06 -4.62
CA TYR A 9 -1.23 -0.02 -3.76
C TYR A 9 -1.64 0.44 -2.35
N LEU A 10 -0.90 1.41 -1.77
CA LEU A 10 -1.18 1.91 -0.43
C LEU A 10 -2.29 2.97 -0.38
N ALA A 11 -2.44 3.78 -1.44
CA ALA A 11 -3.34 4.93 -1.44
C ALA A 11 -4.74 4.62 -2.00
N TYR A 12 -4.88 3.58 -2.80
CA TYR A 12 -6.14 3.22 -3.47
C TYR A 12 -6.49 1.77 -3.20
N ALA A 13 -7.79 1.42 -3.28
CA ALA A 13 -8.29 0.05 -3.15
C ALA A 13 -8.01 -0.78 -4.42
N LEU A 14 -6.76 -0.80 -4.88
CA LEU A 14 -6.33 -1.53 -6.07
C LEU A 14 -5.71 -2.87 -5.69
N SER A 15 -6.08 -3.92 -6.43
CA SER A 15 -5.41 -5.20 -6.33
C SER A 15 -4.03 -5.14 -7.02
N LEU A 16 -3.11 -6.04 -6.66
CA LEU A 16 -1.81 -6.14 -7.33
C LEU A 16 -1.94 -6.49 -8.83
N ARG A 17 -2.99 -7.22 -9.21
CA ARG A 17 -3.31 -7.54 -10.60
C ARG A 17 -3.75 -6.31 -11.38
N ASN A 18 -4.56 -5.45 -10.76
CA ASN A 18 -4.97 -4.18 -11.38
C ASN A 18 -3.75 -3.30 -11.67
N ILE A 19 -2.78 -3.27 -10.74
CA ILE A 19 -1.55 -2.48 -10.93
C ILE A 19 -0.67 -3.08 -12.04
N GLU A 20 -0.59 -4.41 -12.15
CA GLU A 20 0.06 -5.10 -13.25
C GLU A 20 -0.57 -4.72 -14.61
N GLU A 21 -1.90 -4.76 -14.73
CA GLU A 21 -2.62 -4.35 -15.93
C GLU A 21 -2.36 -2.87 -16.29
N MET A 22 -2.43 -1.96 -15.31
CA MET A 22 -2.12 -0.54 -15.52
C MET A 22 -0.66 -0.29 -15.95
N MET A 23 0.27 -1.15 -15.54
CA MET A 23 1.67 -1.06 -15.97
C MET A 23 1.84 -1.61 -17.38
N ALA A 24 1.12 -2.68 -17.72
CA ALA A 24 1.08 -3.24 -19.07
C ALA A 24 0.52 -2.24 -20.09
N GLU A 25 -0.55 -1.50 -19.75
CA GLU A 25 -1.08 -0.40 -20.58
C GLU A 25 -0.04 0.69 -20.87
N ARG A 26 0.91 0.88 -19.95
CA ARG A 26 2.02 1.84 -20.09
C ARG A 26 3.25 1.24 -20.80
N GLY A 27 3.14 0.02 -21.31
CA GLY A 27 4.23 -0.70 -21.98
C GLY A 27 5.28 -1.30 -21.04
N ILE A 28 4.98 -1.42 -19.74
CA ILE A 28 5.91 -1.93 -18.73
C ILE A 28 5.43 -3.31 -18.27
N ALA A 29 6.12 -4.37 -18.69
CA ALA A 29 5.82 -5.73 -18.27
C ALA A 29 6.35 -5.98 -16.84
N VAL A 30 5.44 -6.09 -15.85
CA VAL A 30 5.78 -6.41 -14.46
C VAL A 30 4.74 -7.37 -13.91
N ASP A 31 5.19 -8.54 -13.45
CA ASP A 31 4.32 -9.52 -12.79
C ASP A 31 3.90 -9.05 -11.38
N HIS A 32 2.65 -9.30 -11.00
CA HIS A 32 2.12 -8.95 -9.67
C HIS A 32 2.95 -9.51 -8.49
N SER A 33 3.65 -10.64 -8.64
CA SER A 33 4.53 -11.16 -7.59
C SER A 33 5.75 -10.25 -7.37
N THR A 34 6.23 -9.59 -8.41
CA THR A 34 7.31 -8.61 -8.33
C THR A 34 6.83 -7.34 -7.62
N LEU A 35 5.61 -6.88 -7.94
CA LEU A 35 4.95 -5.78 -7.23
C LEU A 35 4.82 -6.10 -5.73
N HIS A 36 4.37 -7.32 -5.40
CA HIS A 36 4.24 -7.76 -4.02
C HIS A 36 5.58 -7.71 -3.25
N ARG A 37 6.67 -8.19 -3.87
CA ARG A 37 8.01 -8.11 -3.26
C ARG A 37 8.46 -6.67 -3.02
N TRP A 38 8.15 -5.75 -3.94
CA TRP A 38 8.44 -4.33 -3.74
C TRP A 38 7.64 -3.74 -2.59
N VAL A 39 6.34 -4.06 -2.51
CA VAL A 39 5.48 -3.63 -1.40
C VAL A 39 6.04 -4.12 -0.06
N ILE A 40 6.32 -5.42 0.09
CA ILE A 40 6.86 -5.98 1.33
C ILE A 40 8.15 -5.26 1.75
N ARG A 41 9.03 -4.95 0.80
CA ARG A 41 10.32 -4.30 1.08
C ARG A 41 10.17 -2.80 1.40
N LEU A 42 9.29 -2.09 0.70
CA LEU A 42 9.21 -0.62 0.76
C LEU A 42 8.24 -0.12 1.81
N VAL A 43 7.17 -0.86 2.12
CA VAL A 43 6.17 -0.46 3.12
C VAL A 43 6.80 -0.16 4.49
N PRO A 44 7.70 -0.99 5.06
CA PRO A 44 8.31 -0.69 6.35
C PRO A 44 9.18 0.57 6.33
N LEU A 45 9.88 0.82 5.21
CA LEU A 45 10.71 2.02 5.04
C LEU A 45 9.85 3.28 4.99
N LEU A 46 8.74 3.21 4.26
CA LEU A 46 7.76 4.28 4.18
C LEU A 46 7.09 4.50 5.54
N ASP A 47 6.68 3.45 6.25
CA ASP A 47 6.07 3.57 7.59
C ASP A 47 7.03 4.25 8.57
N LYS A 48 8.33 3.89 8.56
CA LYS A 48 9.34 4.56 9.38
C LYS A 48 9.46 6.05 9.05
N ALA A 49 9.44 6.41 7.77
CA ALA A 49 9.48 7.81 7.34
C ALA A 49 8.18 8.56 7.73
N PHE A 50 7.02 7.94 7.58
CA PHE A 50 5.73 8.53 7.95
C PHE A 50 5.62 8.75 9.46
N ARG A 51 6.05 7.77 10.27
CA ARG A 51 6.07 7.89 11.74
C ARG A 51 6.88 9.07 12.23
N ARG A 52 8.00 9.41 11.56
CA ARG A 52 8.82 10.59 11.91
C ARG A 52 8.05 11.91 11.75
N HIS A 53 7.09 11.96 10.84
CA HIS A 53 6.27 13.15 10.58
C HIS A 53 4.90 13.09 11.27
N LYS A 54 4.54 11.94 11.86
CA LYS A 54 3.27 11.76 12.55
C LYS A 54 3.30 12.50 13.88
N ARG A 55 2.28 13.33 14.14
CA ARG A 55 2.12 14.02 15.42
C ARG A 55 1.96 13.01 16.56
N SER A 56 2.47 13.36 17.74
CA SER A 56 2.24 12.60 18.96
C SER A 56 0.74 12.47 19.23
N VAL A 57 0.29 11.26 19.52
CA VAL A 57 -1.12 11.00 19.87
C VAL A 57 -1.36 11.49 21.29
N GLY A 58 -2.42 12.27 21.51
CA GLY A 58 -2.80 12.76 22.84
C GLY A 58 -3.49 11.71 23.71
N SER A 59 -3.89 12.09 24.92
CA SER A 59 -4.55 11.20 25.90
C SER A 59 -6.02 10.88 25.61
N ARG A 60 -6.63 11.54 24.62
CA ARG A 60 -8.02 11.30 24.18
C ARG A 60 -8.02 10.45 22.92
N TRP A 61 -8.81 9.38 22.93
CA TRP A 61 -8.98 8.48 21.81
C TRP A 61 -10.43 8.54 21.30
N ARG A 62 -10.63 8.29 20.01
CA ARG A 62 -11.94 8.05 19.40
C ARG A 62 -11.93 6.64 18.83
N MET A 63 -13.03 5.91 19.03
CA MET A 63 -13.20 4.55 18.54
C MET A 63 -14.21 4.55 17.41
N ASP A 64 -13.83 3.94 16.28
CA ASP A 64 -14.75 3.61 15.20
C ASP A 64 -14.75 2.07 15.05
N GLU A 65 -15.93 1.48 14.91
CA GLU A 65 -16.06 0.03 14.69
C GLU A 65 -16.12 -0.28 13.18
N THR A 66 -15.37 -1.29 12.73
CA THR A 66 -15.38 -1.74 11.33
C THR A 66 -15.37 -3.27 11.30
N TYR A 67 -16.40 -3.84 10.69
CA TYR A 67 -16.52 -5.30 10.52
C TYR A 67 -15.81 -5.74 9.25
N ILE A 68 -14.73 -6.51 9.40
CA ILE A 68 -13.98 -7.09 8.27
C ILE A 68 -14.20 -8.60 8.30
N LYS A 69 -14.83 -9.14 7.25
CA LYS A 69 -15.03 -10.58 7.11
C LYS A 69 -13.72 -11.25 6.70
N ILE A 70 -13.15 -12.06 7.59
CA ILE A 70 -11.92 -12.81 7.33
C ILE A 70 -12.30 -14.25 6.98
N LYS A 71 -11.96 -14.69 5.76
CA LYS A 71 -12.08 -16.09 5.29
C LYS A 71 -13.49 -16.73 5.33
N GLY A 72 -14.54 -15.98 4.99
CA GLY A 72 -15.85 -16.60 4.69
C GLY A 72 -16.65 -17.04 5.91
#